data_AF-A0A6S7JV59-F1
#
_entry.id   AF-A0A6S7JV59-F1
#
_cell.length_a   1.000
_cell.length_b   1.000
_cell.length_c   1.000
_cell.angle_alpha   90.00
_cell.angle_beta   90.00
_cell.angle_gamma   90.00
#
_symmetry.space_group_name_H-M   'P 1'
#
loop_
_entity.id
_entity.type
_entity.pdbx_description
1 polymer ?
#
loop_
_entity_poly.entity_id
_entity_poly.type
_entity_poly.pdbx_seq_one_letter_code
_entity_poly.pdbx_strand_id
1 'polypeptide(L)'
;MSDDSGAFGFGKSKSQSVFNELEELFHNRNEVKPPFNPPSRDDLAKTARYIAHYMDWCIISTISVEYHGIPFGIAVSVADGPVNNSTGVPYIYIMPDSPSGEDLEKNASSTFSFSEAMSDYCSRNDYIAEDPRCARLVLVGKVTKLTADEIPFAKEALFSRNPVMKFWPASHKFYFAKLEISHVHVLDTFGPSHEVPLKDYFAAKV
;
A
#
# COMPACT_ATOMS: atom_id res chain seq x y z
N MET A 1 -48.30 30.94 -14.98
CA MET A 1 -48.56 29.50 -15.19
C MET A 1 -47.98 29.15 -16.56
N SER A 2 -46.66 29.16 -16.75
CA SER A 2 -45.64 28.18 -16.33
C SER A 2 -46.02 26.74 -16.71
N ASP A 3 -45.50 26.30 -17.85
CA ASP A 3 -44.67 25.09 -17.93
C ASP A 3 -43.82 25.17 -19.21
N ASP A 4 -42.52 25.36 -19.01
CA ASP A 4 -41.50 25.29 -20.06
C ASP A 4 -40.58 24.14 -19.65
N SER A 5 -40.85 22.95 -20.18
CA SER A 5 -40.06 21.74 -19.95
C SER A 5 -38.79 21.79 -20.80
N GLY A 6 -37.82 22.59 -20.36
CA GLY A 6 -36.45 22.59 -20.89
C GLY A 6 -35.70 21.35 -20.44
N ALA A 7 -35.57 20.37 -21.33
CA ALA A 7 -34.67 19.25 -21.17
C ALA A 7 -33.21 19.74 -21.13
N PHE A 8 -32.64 19.88 -19.93
CA PHE A 8 -31.21 20.05 -19.76
C PHE A 8 -30.51 18.71 -20.02
N GLY A 9 -30.02 18.54 -21.25
CA GLY A 9 -29.10 17.48 -21.61
C GLY A 9 -27.77 17.64 -20.87
N PHE A 10 -27.62 16.94 -19.75
CA PHE A 10 -26.30 16.71 -19.17
C PHE A 10 -25.50 15.78 -20.08
N GLY A 11 -24.29 16.21 -20.46
CA GLY A 11 -23.38 15.47 -21.33
C GLY A 11 -22.96 14.12 -20.73
N LYS A 12 -23.69 13.06 -21.08
CA LYS A 12 -23.48 11.66 -20.64
C LYS A 12 -22.24 10.99 -21.23
N SER A 13 -21.60 11.54 -22.27
CA SER A 13 -20.57 10.80 -23.02
C SER A 13 -19.20 10.74 -22.32
N LYS A 14 -18.74 11.83 -21.70
CA LYS A 14 -17.44 11.88 -21.01
C LYS A 14 -17.43 11.14 -19.67
N SER A 15 -18.53 11.15 -18.93
CA SER A 15 -18.56 10.41 -17.65
C SER A 15 -18.61 8.90 -17.91
N GLN A 16 -19.42 8.45 -18.88
CA GLN A 16 -19.55 7.03 -19.20
C GLN A 16 -18.23 6.43 -19.71
N SER A 17 -17.45 7.19 -20.50
CA SER A 17 -16.14 6.70 -20.97
C SER A 17 -15.15 6.51 -19.83
N VAL A 18 -15.13 7.43 -18.85
CA VAL A 18 -14.27 7.31 -17.65
C VAL A 18 -14.74 6.15 -16.77
N PHE A 19 -16.05 5.96 -16.60
CA PHE A 19 -16.59 4.79 -15.88
C PHE A 19 -16.19 3.47 -16.54
N ASN A 20 -16.27 3.39 -17.87
CA ASN A 20 -15.87 2.17 -18.60
C ASN A 20 -14.36 1.92 -18.51
N GLU A 21 -13.53 2.97 -18.60
CA GLU A 21 -12.07 2.86 -18.41
C GLU A 21 -11.71 2.41 -16.98
N LEU A 22 -12.42 2.91 -15.97
CA LEU A 22 -12.28 2.47 -14.59
C LEU A 22 -12.69 1.00 -14.41
N GLU A 23 -13.82 0.59 -14.98
CA GLU A 23 -14.29 -0.80 -14.98
C GLU A 23 -13.26 -1.74 -15.61
N GLU A 24 -12.69 -1.39 -16.76
CA GLU A 24 -11.62 -2.17 -17.41
C GLU A 24 -10.36 -2.25 -16.54
N LEU A 25 -9.94 -1.15 -15.89
CA LEU A 25 -8.81 -1.15 -14.97
C LEU A 25 -9.06 -1.98 -13.71
N PHE A 26 -10.29 -2.01 -13.19
CA PHE A 26 -10.66 -2.87 -12.07
C PHE A 26 -10.68 -4.34 -12.46
N HIS A 27 -11.14 -4.69 -13.66
CA HIS A 27 -11.13 -6.06 -14.16
C HIS A 27 -9.71 -6.55 -14.53
N ASN A 28 -8.87 -5.67 -15.09
CA ASN A 28 -7.47 -5.96 -15.43
C ASN A 28 -6.50 -5.88 -14.24
N ARG A 29 -6.96 -5.56 -13.03
CA ARG A 29 -6.12 -5.72 -11.82
C ARG A 29 -5.65 -7.17 -11.60
N ASN A 30 -6.27 -8.12 -12.29
CA ASN A 30 -5.89 -9.54 -12.33
C ASN A 30 -4.80 -9.88 -13.36
N GLU A 31 -4.21 -8.89 -14.06
CA GLU A 31 -3.08 -9.13 -14.97
C GLU A 31 -1.84 -9.56 -14.17
N VAL A 32 -1.63 -10.88 -14.15
CA VAL A 32 -0.41 -11.61 -13.80
C VAL A 32 0.31 -11.04 -12.56
N LYS A 33 -0.32 -11.17 -11.38
CA LYS A 33 0.49 -11.27 -10.16
C LYS A 33 1.40 -12.48 -10.38
N PRO A 34 2.74 -12.32 -10.42
CA PRO A 34 3.62 -13.46 -10.56
C PRO A 34 3.27 -14.47 -9.46
N PRO A 35 3.38 -15.79 -9.73
CA PRO A 35 3.04 -16.79 -8.74
C PRO A 35 3.75 -16.43 -7.44
N PHE A 36 2.93 -16.21 -6.40
CA PHE A 36 3.43 -15.75 -5.11
C PHE A 36 4.16 -16.94 -4.47
N ASN A 37 5.44 -17.06 -4.83
CA ASN A 37 6.38 -18.06 -4.35
C ASN A 37 7.39 -17.34 -3.46
N PRO A 38 7.25 -17.43 -2.14
CA PRO A 38 8.19 -16.79 -1.24
C PRO A 38 9.60 -17.37 -1.36
N PRO A 39 10.62 -16.58 -0.99
CA PRO A 39 12.00 -17.07 -0.89
C PRO A 39 12.12 -18.14 0.20
N SER A 40 13.31 -18.75 0.31
CA SER A 40 13.62 -19.61 1.45
C SER A 40 13.45 -18.82 2.76
N ARG A 41 12.82 -19.43 3.77
CA ARG A 41 12.68 -18.86 5.12
C ARG A 41 14.01 -18.73 5.86
N ASP A 42 15.08 -19.33 5.33
CA ASP A 42 16.44 -19.13 5.84
C ASP A 42 16.98 -17.72 5.54
N ASP A 43 16.35 -16.97 4.63
CA ASP A 43 16.73 -15.60 4.26
C ASP A 43 15.63 -14.61 4.68
N LEU A 44 15.64 -14.27 5.97
CA LEU A 44 14.66 -13.39 6.61
C LEU A 44 14.57 -12.00 5.95
N ALA A 45 15.70 -11.45 5.52
CA ALA A 45 15.76 -10.15 4.85
C ALA A 45 15.10 -10.21 3.48
N LYS A 46 15.33 -11.29 2.73
CA LYS A 46 14.64 -11.52 1.45
C LYS A 46 13.15 -11.78 1.64
N THR A 47 12.73 -12.50 2.68
CA THR A 47 11.31 -12.64 3.03
C THR A 47 10.67 -11.26 3.29
N ALA A 48 11.33 -10.40 4.08
CA ALA A 48 10.84 -9.05 4.36
C ALA A 48 10.66 -8.22 3.07
N ARG A 49 11.68 -8.20 2.22
CA ARG A 49 11.65 -7.45 0.96
C ARG A 49 10.65 -8.00 -0.03
N TYR A 50 10.51 -9.32 -0.07
CA TYR A 50 9.50 -10.01 -0.85
C TYR A 50 8.09 -9.58 -0.47
N ILE A 51 7.74 -9.61 0.82
CA ILE A 51 6.42 -9.19 1.29
C ILE A 51 6.18 -7.70 0.98
N ALA A 52 7.15 -6.84 1.27
CA ALA A 52 7.03 -5.40 1.00
C ALA A 52 6.82 -5.08 -0.50
N HIS A 53 7.42 -5.87 -1.38
CA HIS A 53 7.33 -5.67 -2.82
C HIS A 53 6.06 -6.24 -3.45
N TYR A 54 5.61 -7.43 -3.01
CA TYR A 54 4.52 -8.13 -3.69
C TYR A 54 3.13 -7.84 -3.11
N MET A 55 3.03 -7.33 -1.89
CA MET A 55 1.75 -6.82 -1.37
C MET A 55 1.44 -5.44 -1.94
N ASP A 56 0.26 -5.30 -2.55
CA ASP A 56 -0.25 -4.05 -3.13
C ASP A 56 -1.02 -3.19 -2.13
N TRP A 57 -1.23 -3.70 -0.91
CA TRP A 57 -1.80 -2.96 0.21
C TRP A 57 -1.20 -3.42 1.54
N CYS A 58 -1.36 -2.60 2.57
CA CYS A 58 -0.95 -2.91 3.94
C CYS A 58 -1.93 -2.27 4.95
N ILE A 59 -1.79 -2.60 6.23
CA ILE A 59 -2.41 -1.84 7.31
C ILE A 59 -1.41 -0.79 7.80
N ILE A 60 -1.71 0.49 7.59
CA ILE A 60 -1.02 1.58 8.29
C ILE A 60 -1.66 1.74 9.67
N SER A 61 -0.85 1.80 10.71
CA SER A 61 -1.30 2.12 12.07
C SER A 61 -0.71 3.45 12.54
N THR A 62 -1.58 4.37 12.96
CA THR A 62 -1.29 5.73 13.41
C THR A 62 -1.77 5.95 14.84
N ILE A 63 -1.39 7.07 15.46
CA ILE A 63 -1.90 7.49 16.76
C ILE A 63 -3.04 8.47 16.53
N SER A 64 -4.26 8.08 16.89
CA SER A 64 -5.44 8.85 16.51
C SER A 64 -5.55 10.19 17.22
N VAL A 65 -5.76 11.25 16.46
CA VAL A 65 -6.16 12.56 17.00
C VAL A 65 -7.65 12.55 17.36
N GLU A 66 -8.50 12.04 16.47
CA GLU A 66 -9.96 11.94 16.64
C GLU A 66 -10.34 11.10 17.87
N TYR A 67 -9.66 9.96 18.05
CA TYR A 67 -9.89 9.03 19.16
C TYR A 67 -8.88 9.19 20.30
N HIS A 68 -8.34 10.40 20.48
CA HIS A 68 -7.56 10.79 21.67
C HIS A 68 -6.40 9.84 22.06
N GLY A 69 -5.62 9.42 21.07
CA GLY A 69 -4.42 8.60 21.26
C GLY A 69 -4.62 7.09 21.10
N ILE A 70 -5.84 6.62 20.80
CA ILE A 70 -6.07 5.21 20.47
C ILE A 70 -5.34 4.87 19.15
N PRO A 71 -4.60 3.74 19.08
CA PRO A 71 -4.00 3.28 17.83
C PRO A 71 -5.07 3.02 16.77
N PHE A 72 -4.92 3.63 15.59
CA PHE A 72 -5.88 3.52 14.50
C PHE A 72 -5.23 2.80 13.32
N GLY A 73 -5.79 1.65 12.94
CA GLY A 73 -5.31 0.84 11.83
C GLY A 73 -6.27 0.88 10.65
N ILE A 74 -5.77 1.15 9.44
CA ILE A 74 -6.58 1.13 8.21
C ILE A 74 -5.79 0.56 7.03
N ALA A 75 -6.51 -0.09 6.11
CA ALA A 75 -5.93 -0.56 4.87
C ALA A 75 -5.60 0.60 3.92
N VAL A 76 -4.39 0.60 3.37
CA VAL A 76 -3.93 1.54 2.34
C VAL A 76 -3.21 0.81 1.21
N SER A 77 -3.42 1.26 -0.02
CA SER A 77 -2.61 0.82 -1.16
C SER A 77 -1.17 1.31 -1.01
N VAL A 78 -0.21 0.46 -1.36
CA VAL A 78 1.22 0.70 -1.16
C VAL A 78 2.03 0.11 -2.31
N ALA A 79 3.20 0.68 -2.55
CA ALA A 79 4.18 0.17 -3.49
C ALA A 79 5.59 0.55 -3.02
N ASP A 80 6.58 -0.33 -3.17
CA ASP A 80 7.99 0.00 -2.92
C ASP A 80 8.80 0.25 -4.22
N GLY A 81 8.10 0.21 -5.35
CA GLY A 81 8.66 0.33 -6.70
C GLY A 81 7.73 -0.25 -7.77
N PRO A 82 8.02 -0.01 -9.07
CA PRO A 82 7.42 -0.77 -10.17
C PRO A 82 7.72 -2.28 -10.04
N VAL A 83 6.96 -3.14 -10.74
CA VAL A 83 7.04 -4.61 -10.66
C VAL A 83 8.47 -5.18 -10.85
N ASN A 84 9.32 -4.48 -11.59
CA ASN A 84 10.69 -4.90 -11.90
C ASN A 84 11.77 -4.06 -11.21
N ASN A 85 11.40 -3.17 -10.29
CA ASN A 85 12.33 -2.22 -9.68
C ASN A 85 11.93 -1.87 -8.23
N SER A 86 12.08 -2.84 -7.33
CA SER A 86 11.86 -2.69 -5.89
C SER A 86 12.99 -1.90 -5.22
N THR A 87 12.62 -0.91 -4.40
CA THR A 87 13.56 -0.20 -3.50
C THR A 87 13.50 -0.69 -2.05
N GLY A 88 12.41 -1.35 -1.66
CA GLY A 88 12.10 -1.65 -0.25
C GLY A 88 11.54 -0.47 0.55
N VAL A 89 11.41 0.73 -0.01
CA VAL A 89 10.80 1.87 0.69
C VAL A 89 9.30 1.94 0.35
N PRO A 90 8.38 1.74 1.32
CA PRO A 90 6.94 1.80 1.05
C PRO A 90 6.51 3.23 0.75
N TYR A 91 5.93 3.45 -0.43
CA TYR A 91 5.27 4.69 -0.83
C TYR A 91 3.75 4.55 -0.72
N ILE A 92 3.09 5.63 -0.31
CA ILE A 92 1.62 5.76 -0.26
C ILE A 92 1.16 7.05 -0.94
N TYR A 93 -0.11 7.07 -1.36
CA TYR A 93 -0.78 8.25 -1.89
C TYR A 93 -1.99 8.54 -1.02
N ILE A 94 -1.89 9.54 -0.14
CA ILE A 94 -2.82 9.74 0.97
C ILE A 94 -3.47 11.13 0.94
N MET A 95 -4.75 11.17 1.33
CA MET A 95 -5.52 12.41 1.47
C MET A 95 -5.20 13.06 2.82
N PRO A 96 -4.84 14.36 2.87
CA PRO A 96 -4.61 15.08 4.12
C PRO A 96 -5.78 15.00 5.09
N ASP A 97 -7.00 15.17 4.58
CA ASP A 97 -8.24 15.24 5.37
C ASP A 97 -8.83 13.85 5.70
N SER A 98 -8.04 12.78 5.59
CA SER A 98 -8.44 11.43 6.06
C SER A 98 -8.02 11.24 7.52
N PRO A 99 -8.66 10.34 8.30
CA PRO A 99 -8.26 10.11 9.69
C PRO A 99 -6.76 9.86 9.86
N SER A 100 -6.17 8.96 9.06
CA SER A 100 -4.72 8.73 9.07
C SER A 100 -3.91 9.90 8.52
N GLY A 101 -4.45 10.69 7.59
CA GLY A 101 -3.79 11.91 7.09
C GLY A 101 -3.65 12.98 8.18
N GLU A 102 -4.69 13.19 8.96
CA GLU A 102 -4.72 14.11 10.11
C GLU A 102 -3.80 13.60 11.23
N ASP A 103 -3.86 12.30 11.53
CA ASP A 103 -2.98 11.67 12.52
C ASP A 103 -1.51 11.88 12.19
N LEU A 104 -1.12 11.64 10.93
CA LEU A 104 0.26 11.76 10.46
C LEU A 104 0.76 13.20 10.46
N GLU A 105 -0.12 14.19 10.33
CA GLU A 105 0.27 15.60 10.47
C GLU A 105 0.69 15.91 11.92
N LYS A 106 0.03 15.31 12.92
CA LYS A 106 0.34 15.54 14.33
C LYS A 106 1.45 14.63 14.84
N ASN A 107 1.51 13.39 14.35
CA ASN A 107 2.52 12.41 14.73
C ASN A 107 2.83 11.49 13.55
N ALA A 108 4.00 11.68 12.96
CA ALA A 108 4.46 10.87 11.83
C ALA A 108 4.78 9.41 12.20
N SER A 109 4.88 9.06 13.49
CA SER A 109 5.24 7.71 13.93
C SER A 109 4.14 6.72 13.55
N SER A 110 4.51 5.69 12.82
CA SER A 110 3.54 4.72 12.29
C SER A 110 4.18 3.36 12.03
N THR A 111 3.32 2.35 11.88
CA THR A 111 3.72 1.01 11.45
C THR A 111 2.96 0.58 10.21
N PHE A 112 3.63 -0.12 9.30
CA PHE A 112 3.01 -0.71 8.12
C PHE A 112 3.07 -2.23 8.28
N SER A 113 1.89 -2.85 8.39
CA SER A 113 1.75 -4.29 8.61
C SER A 113 1.27 -5.01 7.35
N PHE A 114 1.95 -6.09 7.00
CA PHE A 114 1.71 -6.90 5.82
C PHE A 114 1.61 -8.38 6.22
N SER A 115 0.94 -9.18 5.40
CA SER A 115 0.91 -10.63 5.54
C SER A 115 0.85 -11.31 4.18
N GLU A 116 1.46 -12.47 4.05
CA GLU A 116 1.27 -13.35 2.89
C GLU A 116 -0.19 -13.79 2.72
N ALA A 117 -1.03 -13.69 3.76
CA ALA A 117 -2.48 -13.90 3.67
C ALA A 117 -3.19 -12.85 2.81
N MET A 118 -2.53 -11.74 2.47
CA MET A 118 -3.02 -10.75 1.51
C MET A 118 -2.86 -11.24 0.05
N SER A 119 -2.13 -12.33 -0.16
CA SER A 119 -2.00 -13.07 -1.41
C SER A 119 -2.77 -14.41 -1.35
N ASP A 120 -2.66 -15.22 -2.40
CA ASP A 120 -3.21 -16.57 -2.42
C ASP A 120 -2.27 -17.64 -1.79
N TYR A 121 -1.08 -17.25 -1.34
CA TYR A 121 -0.07 -18.22 -0.89
C TYR A 121 -0.52 -19.01 0.33
N CYS A 122 -1.01 -18.33 1.38
CA CYS A 122 -1.39 -19.02 2.61
C CYS A 122 -2.57 -19.96 2.37
N SER A 123 -3.58 -19.54 1.60
CA SER A 123 -4.73 -20.39 1.26
C SER A 123 -4.34 -21.57 0.37
N ARG A 124 -3.42 -21.42 -0.59
CA ARG A 124 -2.88 -22.53 -1.39
C ARG A 124 -2.11 -23.57 -0.59
N ASN A 125 -1.65 -23.22 0.63
CA ASN A 125 -0.91 -24.12 1.52
C ASN A 125 -1.75 -24.57 2.74
N ASP A 126 -3.06 -24.33 2.74
CA ASP A 126 -3.96 -24.63 3.87
C ASP A 126 -3.53 -23.95 5.19
N TYR A 127 -2.89 -22.77 5.10
CA TYR A 127 -2.50 -21.96 6.24
C TYR A 127 -3.58 -20.92 6.54
N ILE A 128 -3.96 -20.82 7.82
CA ILE A 128 -4.68 -19.64 8.31
C ILE A 128 -3.71 -18.45 8.43
N ALA A 129 -4.23 -17.23 8.49
CA ALA A 129 -3.41 -16.02 8.57
C ALA A 129 -2.47 -15.95 9.80
N GLU A 130 -2.79 -16.69 10.87
CA GLU A 130 -1.97 -16.77 12.08
C GLU A 130 -0.92 -17.90 12.04
N ASP A 131 -1.02 -18.83 11.08
CA ASP A 131 -0.01 -19.87 10.91
C ASP A 131 1.36 -19.21 10.71
N PRO A 132 2.38 -19.55 11.50
CA PRO A 132 3.65 -18.85 11.45
C PRO A 132 4.38 -19.00 10.11
N ARG A 133 4.02 -20.00 9.29
CA ARG A 133 4.53 -20.17 7.92
C ARG A 133 3.87 -19.25 6.90
N CYS A 134 2.72 -18.65 7.26
CA CYS A 134 2.11 -17.53 6.56
C CYS A 134 2.76 -16.23 7.06
N ALA A 135 3.78 -15.78 6.35
CA ALA A 135 4.69 -14.80 6.88
C ALA A 135 4.02 -13.43 7.10
N ARG A 136 4.46 -12.72 8.13
CA ARG A 136 4.00 -11.41 8.54
C ARG A 136 5.19 -10.46 8.65
N LEU A 137 5.02 -9.26 8.09
CA LEU A 137 6.02 -8.19 8.11
C LEU A 137 5.41 -6.97 8.80
N VAL A 138 6.15 -6.39 9.74
CA VAL A 138 5.83 -5.08 10.31
C VAL A 138 7.03 -4.16 10.11
N LEU A 139 6.83 -3.09 9.37
CA LEU A 139 7.80 -2.00 9.21
C LEU A 139 7.44 -0.88 10.18
N VAL A 140 8.39 -0.46 11.01
CA VAL A 140 8.19 0.60 12.01
C VAL A 140 8.99 1.82 11.60
N GLY A 141 8.40 3.01 11.65
CA GLY A 141 9.11 4.21 11.23
C GLY A 141 8.31 5.49 11.34
N LYS A 142 8.66 6.44 10.49
CA LYS A 142 7.95 7.72 10.36
C LYS A 142 7.50 7.92 8.94
N VAL A 143 6.25 8.34 8.74
CA VAL A 143 5.79 8.74 7.41
C VAL A 143 6.23 10.18 7.13
N THR A 144 6.89 10.39 6.00
CA THR A 144 7.33 11.71 5.56
C THR A 144 6.78 12.04 4.18
N LYS A 145 6.43 13.32 3.98
CA LYS A 145 6.02 13.85 2.66
C LYS A 145 7.24 13.81 1.73
N LEU A 146 7.03 13.37 0.49
CA LEU A 146 8.11 13.31 -0.50
C LEU A 146 8.55 14.69 -0.97
N THR A 147 9.83 14.82 -1.27
CA THR A 147 10.39 15.98 -1.97
C THR A 147 10.11 15.88 -3.48
N ALA A 148 10.28 17.01 -4.19
CA ALA A 148 9.93 17.10 -5.61
C ALA A 148 10.71 16.11 -6.51
N ASP A 149 11.93 15.77 -6.12
CA ASP A 149 12.82 14.82 -6.80
C ASP A 149 12.44 13.35 -6.56
N GLU A 150 11.77 13.03 -5.46
CA GLU A 150 11.32 11.66 -5.14
C GLU A 150 9.96 11.33 -5.78
N ILE A 151 9.11 12.34 -6.00
CA ILE A 151 7.74 12.18 -6.50
C ILE A 151 7.66 11.41 -7.83
N PRO A 152 8.51 11.64 -8.85
CA PRO A 152 8.40 10.92 -10.12
C PRO A 152 8.46 9.40 -9.96
N PHE A 153 9.41 8.89 -9.15
CA PHE A 153 9.55 7.46 -8.91
C PHE A 153 8.39 6.89 -8.10
N ALA A 154 8.01 7.56 -7.00
CA ALA A 154 6.90 7.10 -6.17
C ALA A 154 5.57 7.08 -6.94
N LYS A 155 5.33 8.08 -7.78
CA LYS A 155 4.17 8.15 -8.66
C LYS A 155 4.17 7.00 -9.66
N GLU A 156 5.30 6.72 -10.30
CA GLU A 156 5.43 5.56 -11.19
C GLU A 156 5.13 4.26 -10.45
N ALA A 157 5.78 4.02 -9.31
CA ALA A 157 5.60 2.83 -8.49
C ALA A 157 4.14 2.60 -8.08
N LEU A 158 3.49 3.64 -7.53
CA LEU A 158 2.11 3.55 -7.07
C LEU A 158 1.13 3.41 -8.24
N PHE A 159 1.28 4.20 -9.30
CA PHE A 159 0.30 4.23 -10.39
C PHE A 159 0.48 3.09 -11.39
N SER A 160 1.65 2.46 -11.46
CA SER A 160 1.82 1.21 -12.21
C SER A 160 1.13 0.04 -11.52
N ARG A 161 1.14 0.02 -10.18
CA ARG A 161 0.55 -1.07 -9.37
C ARG A 161 -0.91 -0.83 -9.00
N ASN A 162 -1.32 0.43 -8.93
CA ASN A 162 -2.69 0.86 -8.63
C ASN A 162 -3.16 1.89 -9.68
N PRO A 163 -3.43 1.48 -10.94
CA PRO A 163 -3.73 2.39 -12.04
C PRO A 163 -4.89 3.35 -11.79
N VAL A 164 -5.88 2.93 -10.98
CA VAL A 164 -7.03 3.75 -10.60
C VAL A 164 -6.64 5.08 -9.91
N MET A 165 -5.48 5.14 -9.25
CA MET A 165 -5.01 6.36 -8.58
C MET A 165 -4.81 7.54 -9.54
N LYS A 166 -4.60 7.27 -10.85
CA LYS A 166 -4.52 8.32 -11.89
C LYS A 166 -5.81 9.13 -12.02
N PHE A 167 -6.94 8.55 -11.62
CA PHE A 167 -8.28 9.11 -11.78
C PHE A 167 -8.87 9.62 -10.47
N TRP A 168 -8.12 9.55 -9.36
CA TRP A 168 -8.60 10.06 -8.08
C TRP A 168 -8.81 11.59 -8.13
N PRO A 169 -9.85 12.13 -7.47
CA PRO A 169 -10.21 13.54 -7.60
C PRO A 169 -9.11 14.47 -7.11
N ALA A 170 -8.67 15.40 -7.96
CA ALA A 170 -7.68 16.41 -7.60
C ALA A 170 -8.13 17.30 -6.43
N SER A 171 -9.44 17.49 -6.24
CA SER A 171 -10.02 18.25 -5.13
C SER A 171 -9.69 17.69 -3.75
N HIS A 172 -9.35 16.40 -3.66
CA HIS A 172 -8.97 15.74 -2.40
C HIS A 172 -7.50 15.96 -2.03
N LYS A 173 -6.71 16.61 -2.90
CA LYS A 173 -5.33 17.05 -2.61
C LYS A 173 -4.42 15.94 -2.07
N PHE A 174 -4.56 14.73 -2.62
CA PHE A 174 -3.68 13.61 -2.29
C PHE A 174 -2.21 13.99 -2.48
N TYR A 175 -1.35 13.52 -1.57
CA TYR A 175 0.10 13.72 -1.64
C TYR A 175 0.84 12.39 -1.54
N PHE A 176 2.04 12.36 -2.12
CA PHE A 176 2.93 11.21 -2.02
C PHE A 176 3.72 11.27 -0.72
N ALA A 177 3.78 10.14 -0.03
CA ALA A 177 4.55 9.97 1.19
C ALA A 177 5.29 8.63 1.17
N LYS A 178 6.32 8.50 2.01
CA LYS A 178 7.03 7.24 2.26
C LYS A 178 7.09 6.93 3.73
N LEU A 179 7.31 5.67 4.07
CA LEU A 179 7.77 5.26 5.39
C LEU A 179 9.30 5.30 5.45
N GLU A 180 9.85 6.15 6.31
CA GLU A 180 11.24 6.10 6.73
C GLU A 180 11.41 4.99 7.77
N ILE A 181 11.86 3.83 7.32
CA ILE A 181 11.94 2.61 8.13
C ILE A 181 13.07 2.75 9.17
N SER A 182 12.72 2.47 10.42
CA SER A 182 13.64 2.39 11.56
C SER A 182 13.81 0.96 12.06
N HIS A 183 12.78 0.13 12.02
CA HIS A 183 12.83 -1.29 12.39
C HIS A 183 12.02 -2.15 11.41
N VAL A 184 12.47 -3.40 11.24
CA VAL A 184 11.85 -4.38 10.37
C VAL A 184 11.64 -5.65 11.18
N HIS A 185 10.38 -6.03 11.42
CA HIS A 185 10.04 -7.25 12.15
C HIS A 185 9.39 -8.26 11.21
N VAL A 186 9.86 -9.51 11.27
CA VAL A 186 9.35 -10.60 10.45
C VAL A 186 9.04 -11.81 11.33
N LEU A 187 7.91 -12.45 11.04
CA LEU A 187 7.63 -13.81 11.48
C LEU A 187 7.29 -14.62 10.23
N ASP A 188 8.09 -15.64 9.92
CA ASP A 188 7.95 -16.42 8.69
C ASP A 188 8.09 -17.94 8.89
N THR A 189 8.27 -18.38 10.14
CA THR A 189 8.25 -19.78 10.56
C THR A 189 7.96 -19.89 12.07
N PHE A 190 7.83 -21.13 12.57
CA PHE A 190 7.59 -21.40 13.98
C PHE A 190 8.67 -20.78 14.88
N GLY A 191 8.24 -20.08 15.92
CA GLY A 191 9.14 -19.39 16.84
C GLY A 191 8.72 -17.95 17.09
N PRO A 192 9.58 -17.14 17.72
CA PRO A 192 9.33 -15.72 17.89
C PRO A 192 9.48 -14.97 16.56
N SER A 193 8.96 -13.74 16.51
CA SER A 193 9.35 -12.82 15.44
C SER A 193 10.81 -12.39 15.63
N HIS A 194 11.45 -12.07 14.50
CA HIS A 194 12.84 -11.64 14.44
C HIS A 194 12.93 -10.24 13.86
N GLU A 195 13.88 -9.45 14.37
CA GLU A 195 14.22 -8.16 13.81
C GLU A 195 15.29 -8.33 12.72
N VAL A 196 15.05 -7.74 11.55
CA VAL A 196 16.00 -7.70 10.43
C VAL A 196 16.78 -6.38 10.50
N PRO A 197 18.12 -6.40 10.53
CA PRO A 197 18.91 -5.19 10.42
C PRO A 197 18.59 -4.42 9.13
N LEU A 198 18.41 -3.10 9.21
CA LEU A 198 18.09 -2.27 8.04
C LEU A 198 19.08 -2.46 6.89
N LYS A 199 20.37 -2.61 7.21
CA LYS A 199 21.41 -2.88 6.22
C LYS A 199 21.11 -4.13 5.39
N ASP A 200 20.67 -5.21 6.04
CA ASP A 200 20.39 -6.48 5.38
C ASP A 200 19.08 -6.40 4.59
N TYR A 201 18.07 -5.73 5.13
CA TYR A 201 16.81 -5.43 4.43
C TYR A 201 17.06 -4.70 3.10
N PHE A 202 17.84 -3.62 3.12
CA PHE A 202 18.13 -2.84 1.91
C PHE A 202 19.14 -3.53 0.97
N ALA A 203 19.98 -4.44 1.49
CA ALA A 203 20.91 -5.22 0.66
C ALA A 203 20.25 -6.41 -0.06
N ALA A 204 19.18 -6.96 0.51
CA ALA A 204 18.43 -8.05 -0.11
C ALA A 204 17.78 -7.62 -1.43
N LYS A 205 17.74 -8.52 -2.41
CA LYS A 205 17.15 -8.28 -3.74
C LYS A 205 15.93 -9.18 -3.94
N VAL A 206 14.90 -8.61 -4.56
CA VAL A 206 13.65 -9.28 -4.94
C VAL A 206 13.52 -9.28 -6.45
#